data_AF-A0A950A1P9-F1
#
_entry.id   AF-A0A950A1P9-F1
#
_cell.length_a   1.000
_cell.length_b   1.000
_cell.length_c   1.000
_cell.angle_alpha   90.00
_cell.angle_beta   90.00
_cell.angle_gamma   90.00
#
_symmetry.space_group_name_H-M   'P 1'
#
loop_
_entity.id
_entity.type
_entity.pdbx_description
1 polymer ?
#
loop_
_entity_poly.entity_id
_entity_poly.type
_entity_poly.pdbx_seq_one_letter_code
_entity_poly.pdbx_strand_id
1 'polypeptide(L)'
;MRLVLTPSSLPEQVSETVVGELRGRERADEIVVIGAHLDSWDLGTGALDDGAGVAVVIAAAKEIADLPRRPRRTIRVVLFGAEEIGESNKAYAAQHPASEQSHIAVASECDLGADHIDGIELPRGAADSEFGRLLARVVEPLGAYVSRNPATDGGADLAKLTGVPLANLQQDATRYFEFHHTAEDTLDKVERRSLDQNVAVWTAFTYLAADIPYDFRATPQERAVAP
;
A
#
# COMPACT_ATOMS: atom_id res chain seq x y z
N MET A 1 3.40 -14.94 -36.91
CA MET A 1 3.14 -13.58 -36.41
C MET A 1 4.48 -12.84 -36.35
N ARG A 2 4.57 -11.62 -36.91
CA ARG A 2 5.76 -10.77 -36.84
C ARG A 2 5.37 -9.54 -36.03
N LEU A 3 5.85 -9.45 -34.79
CA LEU A 3 5.69 -8.28 -33.95
C LEU A 3 6.86 -7.31 -34.23
N VAL A 4 6.58 -6.03 -34.44
CA VAL A 4 7.59 -4.99 -34.59
C VAL A 4 7.44 -4.05 -33.40
N LEU A 5 8.46 -4.02 -32.55
CA LEU A 5 8.54 -3.11 -31.42
C LEU A 5 9.38 -1.90 -31.83
N THR A 6 8.85 -0.69 -31.65
CA THR A 6 9.53 0.57 -31.96
C THR A 6 9.76 1.47 -30.73
N PRO A 7 9.98 0.95 -29.50
CA PRO A 7 10.17 1.80 -28.33
C PRO A 7 11.47 2.61 -28.47
N SER A 8 11.48 3.78 -27.87
CA SER A 8 12.67 4.64 -27.79
C SER A 8 12.77 5.25 -26.41
N SER A 9 13.96 5.23 -25.81
CA SER A 9 14.25 5.99 -24.60
C SER A 9 14.33 7.47 -24.94
N LEU A 10 13.55 8.28 -24.22
CA LEU A 10 13.62 9.73 -24.27
C LEU A 10 14.59 10.23 -23.18
N PRO A 11 15.02 11.52 -23.23
CA PRO A 11 15.78 12.11 -22.14
C PRO A 11 15.04 12.01 -20.81
N GLU A 12 15.79 11.85 -19.72
CA GLU A 12 15.24 11.82 -18.35
C GLU A 12 14.43 13.09 -18.06
N GLN A 13 13.35 12.92 -17.29
CA GLN A 13 12.47 13.97 -16.83
C GLN A 13 12.31 13.89 -15.31
N VAL A 14 11.83 14.98 -14.72
CA VAL A 14 11.52 15.03 -13.29
C VAL A 14 10.11 14.51 -13.05
N SER A 15 9.98 13.57 -12.12
CA SER A 15 8.72 13.13 -11.52
C SER A 15 8.73 13.50 -10.03
N GLU A 16 7.57 13.45 -9.38
CA GLU A 16 7.38 13.86 -7.99
C GLU A 16 6.59 12.80 -7.23
N THR A 17 6.91 12.61 -5.96
CA THR A 17 6.11 11.82 -5.02
C THR A 17 5.27 12.76 -4.17
N VAL A 18 3.97 12.52 -4.08
CA VAL A 18 3.05 13.35 -3.30
C VAL A 18 2.85 12.73 -1.92
N VAL A 19 3.12 13.49 -0.86
CA VAL A 19 3.00 13.00 0.52
C VAL A 19 2.00 13.83 1.30
N GLY A 20 1.06 13.16 1.97
CA GLY A 20 0.09 13.76 2.88
C GLY A 20 0.10 13.08 4.24
N GLU A 21 -0.02 13.85 5.33
CA GLU A 21 0.01 13.29 6.68
C GLU A 21 -1.21 13.68 7.53
N LEU A 22 -1.86 12.67 8.12
CA LEU A 22 -2.77 12.83 9.24
C LEU A 22 -1.97 12.68 10.54
N ARG A 23 -1.53 13.81 11.11
CA ARG A 23 -0.72 13.83 12.33
C ARG A 23 -1.45 13.17 13.51
N GLY A 24 -0.77 12.21 14.15
CA GLY A 24 -1.24 11.47 15.32
C GLY A 24 -1.36 12.31 16.59
N ARG A 25 -2.15 11.85 17.56
CA ARG A 25 -2.45 12.60 18.80
C ARG A 25 -1.45 12.39 19.95
N GLU A 26 -0.73 11.26 19.97
CA GLU A 26 0.06 10.82 21.13
C GLU A 26 1.48 10.40 20.76
N ARG A 27 1.63 9.64 19.67
CA ARG A 27 2.90 9.11 19.15
C ARG A 27 3.09 9.61 17.72
N ALA A 28 3.04 10.93 17.56
CA ALA A 28 3.01 11.58 16.24
C ALA A 28 4.31 11.39 15.43
N ASP A 29 5.38 10.96 16.10
CA ASP A 29 6.65 10.55 15.54
C ASP A 29 6.69 9.08 15.09
N GLU A 30 5.71 8.24 15.47
CA GLU A 30 5.55 6.91 14.90
C GLU A 30 4.61 6.99 13.68
N ILE A 31 4.99 6.37 12.56
CA ILE A 31 4.32 6.56 11.26
C ILE A 31 3.77 5.22 10.75
N VAL A 32 2.50 5.20 10.36
CA VAL A 32 1.90 4.16 9.50
C VAL A 32 1.90 4.69 8.07
N VAL A 33 2.65 4.04 7.18
CA VAL A 33 2.72 4.43 5.76
C VAL A 33 1.72 3.58 4.98
N ILE A 34 0.86 4.25 4.21
CA ILE A 34 0.02 3.60 3.19
C ILE A 34 0.31 4.25 1.84
N GLY A 35 0.56 3.41 0.84
CA GLY A 35 1.10 3.79 -0.46
C GLY A 35 0.26 3.36 -1.65
N ALA A 36 0.48 4.03 -2.77
CA ALA A 36 -0.05 3.76 -4.11
C ALA A 36 0.84 4.55 -5.09
N HIS A 37 0.88 4.24 -6.38
CA HIS A 37 1.58 5.08 -7.36
C HIS A 37 0.63 5.95 -8.18
N LEU A 38 1.11 7.14 -8.54
CA LEU A 38 0.31 8.19 -9.16
C LEU A 38 0.46 8.21 -10.70
N ASP A 39 1.57 7.69 -11.22
CA ASP A 39 1.77 7.51 -12.65
C ASP A 39 1.07 6.25 -13.17
N SER A 40 0.99 6.13 -14.50
CA SER A 40 0.48 4.95 -15.19
C SER A 40 1.10 4.85 -16.58
N TRP A 41 0.92 3.71 -17.26
CA TRP A 41 1.12 3.65 -18.70
C TRP A 41 0.16 4.55 -19.50
N ASP A 42 0.53 4.82 -20.75
CA ASP A 42 0.00 5.89 -21.58
C ASP A 42 -1.11 5.46 -22.56
N LEU A 43 -1.40 4.16 -22.69
CA LEU A 43 -2.42 3.66 -23.62
C LEU A 43 -3.85 3.72 -23.06
N GLY A 44 -4.00 3.51 -21.76
CA GLY A 44 -5.28 3.50 -21.05
C GLY A 44 -5.49 4.79 -20.26
N THR A 45 -6.12 4.66 -19.10
CA THR A 45 -6.32 5.77 -18.15
C THR A 45 -5.79 5.48 -16.75
N GLY A 46 -5.05 4.38 -16.56
CA GLY A 46 -4.44 4.03 -15.27
C GLY A 46 -5.50 3.78 -14.18
N ALA A 47 -6.61 3.14 -14.53
CA ALA A 47 -7.77 3.08 -13.63
C ALA A 47 -7.59 2.02 -12.54
N LEU A 48 -7.10 0.84 -12.91
CA LEU A 48 -6.71 -0.24 -12.01
C LEU A 48 -5.26 -0.10 -11.56
N ASP A 49 -4.44 0.60 -12.34
CA ASP A 49 -3.00 0.65 -12.23
C ASP A 49 -2.49 2.10 -12.40
N ASP A 50 -2.47 2.91 -11.36
CA ASP A 50 -2.92 2.61 -9.98
C ASP A 50 -3.89 3.69 -9.44
N GLY A 51 -4.76 4.20 -10.31
CA GLY A 51 -5.83 5.12 -9.91
C GLY A 51 -6.74 4.54 -8.82
N ALA A 52 -6.94 3.23 -8.81
CA ALA A 52 -7.69 2.51 -7.79
C ALA A 52 -6.98 2.53 -6.43
N GLY A 53 -5.69 2.17 -6.37
CA GLY A 53 -4.91 2.21 -5.13
C GLY A 53 -4.82 3.61 -4.57
N VAL A 54 -4.57 4.62 -5.41
CA VAL A 54 -4.58 6.04 -5.03
C VAL A 54 -5.91 6.41 -4.37
N ALA A 55 -7.04 6.04 -4.98
CA ALA A 55 -8.36 6.32 -4.44
C ALA A 55 -8.58 5.61 -3.09
N VAL A 56 -8.15 4.35 -2.96
CA VAL A 56 -8.29 3.54 -1.75
C VAL A 56 -7.53 4.15 -0.58
N VAL A 57 -6.24 4.46 -0.73
CA VAL A 57 -5.42 4.94 0.40
C VAL A 57 -5.82 6.35 0.83
N ILE A 58 -6.23 7.21 -0.11
CA ILE A 58 -6.78 8.53 0.21
C ILE A 58 -8.11 8.39 0.94
N ALA A 59 -9.02 7.54 0.46
CA ALA A 59 -10.32 7.30 1.09
C ALA A 59 -10.14 6.76 2.52
N ALA A 60 -9.28 5.76 2.70
CA ALA A 60 -9.01 5.20 4.04
C ALA A 60 -8.46 6.26 5.00
N ALA A 61 -7.51 7.09 4.57
CA ALA A 61 -7.00 8.19 5.38
C ALA A 61 -8.08 9.24 5.70
N LYS A 62 -8.97 9.52 4.74
CA LYS A 62 -10.07 10.48 4.89
C LYS A 62 -11.12 9.99 5.90
N GLU A 63 -11.55 8.74 5.81
CA GLU A 63 -12.47 8.11 6.76
C GLU A 63 -11.92 8.17 8.19
N ILE A 64 -10.61 7.92 8.35
CA ILE A 64 -9.93 8.02 9.66
C ILE A 64 -9.83 9.48 10.12
N ALA A 65 -9.58 10.42 9.22
CA ALA A 65 -9.49 11.85 9.53
C ALA A 65 -10.83 12.44 10.02
N ASP A 66 -11.95 11.89 9.57
CA ASP A 66 -13.30 12.32 9.94
C ASP A 66 -13.75 11.78 11.31
N LEU A 67 -13.01 10.83 11.89
CA LEU A 67 -13.31 10.32 13.23
C LEU A 67 -13.20 11.43 14.29
N PRO A 68 -14.04 11.40 15.35
CA PRO A 68 -13.98 12.39 16.42
C PRO A 68 -12.66 12.38 17.19
N ARG A 69 -11.89 11.30 17.09
CA ARG A 69 -10.58 11.15 17.72
C ARG A 69 -9.58 10.66 16.69
N ARG A 70 -8.52 11.46 16.47
CA ARG A 70 -7.37 11.06 15.65
C ARG A 70 -6.63 9.87 16.26
N PRO A 71 -6.02 8.99 15.44
CA PRO A 71 -5.23 7.86 15.93
C PRO A 71 -3.98 8.31 16.70
N ARG A 72 -3.35 7.38 17.43
CA ARG A 72 -2.16 7.67 18.25
C ARG A 72 -0.97 8.05 17.39
N ARG A 73 -0.71 7.27 16.34
CA ARG A 73 0.37 7.42 15.36
C ARG A 73 -0.04 8.33 14.21
N THR A 74 0.94 8.88 13.52
CA THR A 74 0.72 9.59 12.26
C THR A 74 0.43 8.59 11.15
N ILE A 75 -0.56 8.88 10.30
CA ILE A 75 -0.76 8.15 9.04
C ILE A 75 -0.17 9.01 7.93
N ARG A 76 0.75 8.43 7.15
CA ARG A 76 1.35 9.04 5.97
C ARG A 76 0.83 8.34 4.73
N VAL A 77 0.12 9.08 3.88
CA VAL A 77 -0.26 8.65 2.54
C VAL A 77 0.85 9.08 1.59
N VAL A 78 1.37 8.14 0.80
CA VAL A 78 2.40 8.39 -0.19
C VAL A 78 1.86 7.98 -1.55
N LEU A 79 1.81 8.93 -2.48
CA LEU A 79 1.49 8.66 -3.88
C LEU A 79 2.81 8.73 -4.64
N PHE A 80 3.41 7.57 -4.87
CA PHE A 80 4.70 7.45 -5.53
C PHE A 80 4.63 7.92 -6.97
N GLY A 81 5.73 8.44 -7.48
CA GLY A 81 5.84 8.82 -8.88
C GLY A 81 6.92 7.99 -9.54
N ALA A 82 6.70 7.67 -10.81
CA ALA A 82 7.61 6.89 -11.63
C ALA A 82 7.81 5.44 -11.13
N GLU A 83 6.73 4.80 -10.65
CA GLU A 83 6.72 3.34 -10.35
C GLU A 83 6.95 2.55 -11.63
N GLU A 84 6.23 2.91 -12.70
CA GLU A 84 6.13 2.12 -13.93
C GLU A 84 7.46 1.96 -14.68
N ILE A 85 8.39 2.87 -14.40
CA ILE A 85 9.76 2.86 -14.93
C ILE A 85 10.80 2.41 -13.89
N GLY A 86 10.38 2.05 -12.68
CA GLY A 86 11.16 1.43 -11.62
C GLY A 86 12.05 2.37 -10.82
N GLU A 87 11.68 3.65 -10.70
CA GLU A 87 12.52 4.68 -10.05
C GLU A 87 11.98 5.20 -8.71
N SER A 88 10.67 5.09 -8.49
CA SER A 88 9.96 5.48 -7.27
C SER A 88 10.61 4.98 -5.96
N ASN A 89 10.86 3.67 -5.84
CA ASN A 89 11.36 3.07 -4.61
C ASN A 89 12.75 3.59 -4.21
N LYS A 90 13.63 3.81 -5.19
CA LYS A 90 14.97 4.36 -4.97
C LYS A 90 14.88 5.81 -4.53
N ALA A 91 14.03 6.60 -5.20
CA ALA A 91 13.84 8.01 -4.90
C ALA A 91 13.29 8.20 -3.47
N TYR A 92 12.23 7.48 -3.11
CA TYR A 92 11.64 7.60 -1.78
C TYR A 92 12.60 7.13 -0.68
N ALA A 93 13.27 5.99 -0.86
CA ALA A 93 14.23 5.48 0.13
C ALA A 93 15.46 6.40 0.28
N ALA A 94 15.90 7.08 -0.79
CA ALA A 94 17.01 8.03 -0.72
C ALA A 94 16.66 9.32 0.04
N GLN A 95 15.40 9.75 -0.03
CA GLN A 95 14.90 10.93 0.70
C GLN A 95 14.60 10.66 2.17
N HIS A 96 14.39 9.39 2.54
CA HIS A 96 14.04 8.97 3.90
C HIS A 96 15.20 8.17 4.52
N PRO A 97 16.14 8.80 5.26
CA PRO A 97 17.29 8.10 5.82
C PRO A 97 16.86 7.05 6.85
N ALA A 98 17.75 6.10 7.16
CA ALA A 98 17.46 5.01 8.10
C ALA A 98 16.96 5.49 9.48
N SER A 99 17.41 6.66 9.95
CA SER A 99 16.89 7.28 11.17
C SER A 99 15.41 7.62 11.07
N GLU A 100 14.94 8.15 9.94
CA GLU A 100 13.52 8.39 9.70
C GLU A 100 12.76 7.07 9.49
N GLN A 101 13.31 6.14 8.71
CA GLN A 101 12.67 4.84 8.48
C GLN A 101 12.45 4.06 9.79
N SER A 102 13.30 4.24 10.80
CA SER A 102 13.12 3.62 12.13
C SER A 102 11.84 4.07 12.88
N HIS A 103 11.26 5.20 12.48
CA HIS A 103 9.99 5.72 12.98
C HIS A 103 8.76 5.10 12.28
N ILE A 104 8.95 4.41 11.15
CA ILE A 104 7.85 3.73 10.46
C ILE A 104 7.49 2.47 11.24
N ALA A 105 6.28 2.47 11.80
CA ALA A 105 5.74 1.36 12.55
C ALA A 105 5.34 0.21 11.63
N VAL A 106 4.72 0.51 10.49
CA VAL A 106 4.42 -0.45 9.41
C VAL A 106 4.18 0.32 8.11
N ALA A 107 4.53 -0.28 6.97
CA ALA A 107 4.23 0.25 5.64
C ALA A 107 3.54 -0.81 4.77
N SER A 108 2.65 -0.37 3.89
CA SER A 108 1.96 -1.21 2.91
C SER A 108 1.50 -0.35 1.72
N GLU A 109 1.34 -0.96 0.57
CA GLU A 109 0.92 -0.34 -0.68
C GLU A 109 -0.24 -1.08 -1.32
N CYS A 110 -1.14 -0.33 -1.95
CA CYS A 110 -2.27 -0.81 -2.70
C CYS A 110 -1.96 -0.61 -4.19
N ASP A 111 -1.51 -1.66 -4.87
CA ASP A 111 -1.03 -1.59 -6.27
C ASP A 111 -1.31 -2.94 -6.98
N LEU A 112 -2.57 -3.37 -6.91
CA LEU A 112 -2.99 -4.61 -7.57
C LEU A 112 -4.46 -4.55 -7.97
N GLY A 113 -4.86 -3.44 -8.58
CA GLY A 113 -6.21 -3.23 -9.09
C GLY A 113 -7.18 -2.64 -8.07
N ALA A 114 -8.47 -2.89 -8.30
CA ALA A 114 -9.56 -2.39 -7.47
C ALA A 114 -10.38 -3.49 -6.79
N ASP A 115 -10.02 -4.76 -7.02
CA ASP A 115 -10.84 -5.87 -6.58
C ASP A 115 -10.67 -6.15 -5.08
N HIS A 116 -11.58 -6.96 -4.54
CA HIS A 116 -11.66 -7.24 -3.11
C HIS A 116 -10.37 -7.81 -2.52
N ILE A 117 -10.11 -7.49 -1.26
CA ILE A 117 -9.00 -8.06 -0.49
C ILE A 117 -9.46 -9.38 0.13
N ASP A 118 -8.73 -10.45 -0.16
CA ASP A 118 -8.94 -11.79 0.41
C ASP A 118 -8.11 -12.01 1.68
N GLY A 119 -6.83 -11.65 1.61
CA GLY A 119 -5.84 -11.98 2.62
C GLY A 119 -5.05 -10.77 3.10
N ILE A 120 -4.64 -10.79 4.36
CA ILE A 120 -3.74 -9.79 4.92
C ILE A 120 -2.54 -10.52 5.51
N GLU A 121 -1.37 -10.31 4.92
CA GLU A 121 -0.10 -10.71 5.48
C GLU A 121 0.45 -9.59 6.34
N LEU A 122 0.76 -9.91 7.59
CA LEU A 122 1.26 -8.95 8.56
C LEU A 122 2.77 -9.12 8.77
N PRO A 123 3.44 -8.12 9.37
CA PRO A 123 4.82 -8.27 9.79
C PRO A 123 5.04 -9.53 10.64
N ARG A 124 6.24 -10.08 10.59
CA ARG A 124 6.59 -11.31 11.32
C ARG A 124 6.20 -11.19 12.81
N GLY A 125 5.48 -12.19 13.30
CA GLY A 125 5.02 -12.26 14.69
C GLY A 125 3.72 -11.50 15.01
N ALA A 126 3.15 -10.76 14.06
CA ALA A 126 1.95 -9.97 14.30
C ALA A 126 0.64 -10.76 14.13
N ALA A 127 0.59 -11.79 13.29
CA ALA A 127 -0.63 -12.57 13.04
C ALA A 127 -1.23 -13.20 14.31
N ASP A 128 -0.38 -13.82 15.14
CA ASP A 128 -0.79 -14.44 16.41
C ASP A 128 -0.78 -13.48 17.60
N SER A 129 -0.59 -12.18 17.37
CA SER A 129 -0.61 -11.17 18.42
C SER A 129 -2.04 -10.73 18.77
N GLU A 130 -2.18 -9.86 19.77
CA GLU A 130 -3.46 -9.19 20.02
C GLU A 130 -3.92 -8.35 18.84
N PHE A 131 -2.98 -7.69 18.15
CA PHE A 131 -3.25 -6.91 16.94
C PHE A 131 -3.84 -7.81 15.85
N GLY A 132 -3.17 -8.92 15.51
CA GLY A 132 -3.63 -9.82 14.44
C GLY A 132 -4.99 -10.44 14.73
N ARG A 133 -5.23 -10.87 15.98
CA ARG A 133 -6.55 -11.37 16.40
C ARG A 133 -7.66 -10.32 16.33
N LEU A 134 -7.35 -9.06 16.65
CA LEU A 134 -8.35 -7.99 16.57
C LEU A 134 -8.61 -7.60 15.11
N LEU A 135 -7.57 -7.49 14.30
CA LEU A 135 -7.70 -7.24 12.87
C LEU A 135 -8.57 -8.33 12.22
N ALA A 136 -8.28 -9.62 12.47
CA ALA A 136 -9.06 -10.74 11.96
C ALA A 136 -10.56 -10.59 12.28
N ARG A 137 -10.92 -10.28 13.53
CA ARG A 137 -12.33 -10.07 13.92
C ARG A 137 -13.02 -8.92 13.17
N VAL A 138 -12.27 -7.91 12.75
CA VAL A 138 -12.81 -6.74 12.04
C VAL A 138 -12.94 -7.02 10.55
N VAL A 139 -11.99 -7.75 9.96
CA VAL A 139 -11.94 -7.96 8.50
C VAL A 139 -12.65 -9.23 8.04
N GLU A 140 -12.85 -10.23 8.91
CA GLU A 140 -13.61 -11.45 8.61
C GLU A 140 -15.04 -11.16 8.11
N PRO A 141 -15.83 -10.25 8.73
CA PRO A 141 -17.14 -9.87 8.18
C PRO A 141 -17.09 -9.14 6.84
N LEU A 142 -15.92 -8.60 6.45
CA LEU A 142 -15.67 -7.95 5.15
C LEU A 142 -15.22 -8.94 4.08
N GLY A 143 -15.11 -10.23 4.42
CA GLY A 143 -14.68 -11.29 3.51
C GLY A 143 -13.17 -11.54 3.47
N ALA A 144 -12.37 -10.81 4.26
CA ALA A 144 -10.93 -10.97 4.30
C ALA A 144 -10.46 -11.78 5.52
N TYR A 145 -9.26 -12.38 5.45
CA TYR A 145 -8.64 -13.08 6.58
C TYR A 145 -7.23 -12.56 6.86
N VAL A 146 -6.75 -12.78 8.08
CA VAL A 146 -5.32 -12.56 8.42
C VAL A 146 -4.56 -13.85 8.14
N SER A 147 -3.60 -13.78 7.22
CA SER A 147 -2.73 -14.90 6.85
C SER A 147 -1.83 -15.30 8.02
N ARG A 148 -1.50 -16.60 8.09
CA ARG A 148 -0.46 -17.10 9.00
C ARG A 148 0.94 -16.92 8.44
N ASN A 149 1.07 -16.70 7.14
CA ASN A 149 2.34 -16.38 6.53
C ASN A 149 2.66 -14.91 6.83
N PRO A 150 3.90 -14.59 7.25
CA PRO A 150 4.32 -13.21 7.38
C PRO A 150 4.49 -12.57 6.00
N ALA A 151 4.27 -11.27 5.91
CA ALA A 151 4.54 -10.52 4.68
C ALA A 151 6.03 -10.60 4.32
N THR A 152 6.31 -10.85 3.04
CA THR A 152 7.67 -10.86 2.47
C THR A 152 8.04 -9.56 1.78
N ASP A 153 7.04 -8.77 1.42
CA ASP A 153 7.09 -7.48 0.75
C ASP A 153 5.91 -6.63 1.28
N GLY A 154 5.77 -5.42 0.77
CA GLY A 154 4.61 -4.59 1.07
C GLY A 154 4.16 -3.76 -0.13
N GLY A 155 4.61 -4.10 -1.34
CA GLY A 155 4.49 -3.28 -2.56
C GLY A 155 5.82 -2.95 -3.23
N ALA A 156 5.75 -2.61 -4.52
CA ALA A 156 6.90 -2.33 -5.37
C ALA A 156 7.65 -1.06 -4.95
N ASP A 157 6.94 -0.02 -4.51
CA ASP A 157 7.52 1.27 -4.15
C ASP A 157 8.21 1.24 -2.78
N LEU A 158 7.84 0.30 -1.92
CA LEU A 158 8.40 0.12 -0.59
C LEU A 158 9.64 -0.78 -0.57
N ALA A 159 9.98 -1.42 -1.70
CA ALA A 159 10.99 -2.49 -1.78
C ALA A 159 12.42 -2.08 -1.37
N LYS A 160 12.75 -0.77 -1.40
CA LYS A 160 14.08 -0.26 -1.02
C LYS A 160 14.17 0.23 0.43
N LEU A 161 13.06 0.22 1.16
CA LEU A 161 13.08 0.53 2.59
C LEU A 161 13.88 -0.51 3.38
N THR A 162 14.41 -0.08 4.52
CA THR A 162 15.38 -0.84 5.32
C THR A 162 14.95 -0.87 6.78
N GLY A 163 14.78 -2.07 7.34
CA GLY A 163 14.35 -2.23 8.75
C GLY A 163 12.90 -1.82 9.03
N VAL A 164 12.11 -1.52 7.99
CA VAL A 164 10.69 -1.17 8.10
C VAL A 164 9.84 -2.45 8.10
N PRO A 165 8.94 -2.65 9.08
CA PRO A 165 7.94 -3.71 9.01
C PRO A 165 6.97 -3.48 7.84
N LEU A 166 6.74 -4.52 7.05
CA LEU A 166 5.85 -4.48 5.89
C LEU A 166 4.60 -5.33 6.13
N ALA A 167 3.48 -4.89 5.57
CA ALA A 167 2.26 -5.68 5.43
C ALA A 167 1.86 -5.74 3.95
N ASN A 168 1.16 -6.79 3.56
CA ASN A 168 0.63 -6.96 2.21
C ASN A 168 -0.88 -7.28 2.31
N LEU A 169 -1.71 -6.41 1.76
CA LEU A 169 -3.16 -6.58 1.67
C LEU A 169 -3.46 -7.15 0.28
N GLN A 170 -3.71 -8.46 0.22
CA GLN A 170 -3.77 -9.25 -1.00
C GLN A 170 -5.11 -9.06 -1.70
N GLN A 171 -5.09 -8.31 -2.80
CA GLN A 171 -6.24 -8.11 -3.68
C GLN A 171 -6.44 -9.29 -4.64
N ASP A 172 -7.69 -9.60 -4.98
CA ASP A 172 -8.00 -10.57 -6.02
C ASP A 172 -7.54 -10.04 -7.39
N ALA A 173 -6.44 -10.60 -7.90
CA ALA A 173 -5.87 -10.24 -9.18
C ALA A 173 -6.36 -11.11 -10.35
N THR A 174 -7.42 -11.92 -10.17
CA THR A 174 -7.90 -12.87 -11.19
C THR A 174 -8.16 -12.22 -12.54
N ARG A 175 -8.67 -10.98 -12.54
CA ARG A 175 -8.96 -10.20 -13.75
C ARG A 175 -7.96 -9.08 -14.02
N TYR A 176 -7.06 -8.78 -13.09
CA TYR A 176 -6.16 -7.63 -13.18
C TYR A 176 -5.34 -7.66 -14.47
N PHE A 177 -4.68 -8.80 -14.73
CA PHE A 177 -3.82 -8.99 -15.91
C PHE A 177 -4.58 -9.15 -17.24
N GLU A 178 -5.92 -9.11 -17.23
CA GLU A 178 -6.71 -8.98 -18.48
C GLU A 178 -6.65 -7.55 -19.03
N PHE A 179 -6.45 -6.54 -18.17
CA PHE A 179 -6.54 -5.11 -18.53
C PHE A 179 -5.23 -4.34 -18.27
N HIS A 180 -4.44 -4.78 -17.29
CA HIS A 180 -3.15 -4.21 -16.90
C HIS A 180 -2.23 -3.88 -18.10
N HIS A 181 -1.68 -2.66 -18.12
CA HIS A 181 -0.84 -2.12 -19.20
C HIS A 181 -1.48 -2.13 -20.61
N THR A 182 -2.81 -2.11 -20.70
CA THR A 182 -3.52 -2.05 -21.98
C THR A 182 -4.40 -0.80 -22.09
N ALA A 183 -4.87 -0.50 -23.30
CA ALA A 183 -5.85 0.56 -23.52
C ALA A 183 -7.22 0.30 -22.85
N GLU A 184 -7.46 -0.92 -22.37
CA GLU A 184 -8.67 -1.30 -21.63
C GLU A 184 -8.54 -1.08 -20.12
N ASP A 185 -7.40 -0.57 -19.63
CA ASP A 185 -7.30 -0.10 -18.25
C ASP A 185 -8.06 1.23 -18.09
N THR A 186 -9.38 1.09 -17.91
CA THR A 186 -10.35 2.18 -17.87
C THR A 186 -11.31 2.01 -16.70
N LEU A 187 -11.89 3.14 -16.25
CA LEU A 187 -12.73 3.19 -15.06
C LEU A 187 -13.92 2.21 -15.08
N ASP A 188 -14.44 1.84 -16.26
CA ASP A 188 -15.53 0.88 -16.38
C ASP A 188 -15.16 -0.56 -15.97
N LYS A 189 -13.87 -0.85 -15.74
CA LYS A 189 -13.43 -2.15 -15.20
C LYS A 189 -13.44 -2.18 -13.67
N VAL A 190 -13.55 -1.02 -13.01
CA VAL A 190 -13.59 -0.90 -11.55
C VAL A 190 -14.98 -1.26 -11.05
N GLU A 191 -15.07 -2.35 -10.28
CA GLU A 191 -16.32 -2.76 -9.64
C GLU A 191 -16.48 -2.04 -8.31
N ARG A 192 -17.60 -1.32 -8.14
CA ARG A 192 -17.80 -0.42 -7.02
C ARG A 192 -17.85 -1.14 -5.68
N ARG A 193 -18.51 -2.30 -5.60
CA ARG A 193 -18.64 -3.05 -4.35
C ARG A 193 -17.31 -3.64 -3.91
N SER A 194 -16.48 -4.13 -4.83
CA SER A 194 -15.10 -4.54 -4.57
C SER A 194 -14.29 -3.35 -4.03
N LEU A 195 -14.35 -2.20 -4.70
CA LEU A 195 -13.62 -1.00 -4.28
C LEU A 195 -14.05 -0.52 -2.88
N ASP A 196 -15.36 -0.52 -2.59
CA ASP A 196 -15.87 -0.17 -1.26
C ASP A 196 -15.38 -1.15 -0.17
N GLN A 197 -15.29 -2.46 -0.48
CA GLN A 197 -14.71 -3.45 0.43
C GLN A 197 -13.21 -3.20 0.65
N ASN A 198 -12.50 -2.86 -0.42
CA ASN A 198 -11.07 -2.59 -0.41
C ASN A 198 -10.78 -1.38 0.51
N VAL A 199 -11.51 -0.27 0.33
CA VAL A 199 -11.48 0.89 1.23
C VAL A 199 -11.77 0.49 2.68
N ALA A 200 -12.78 -0.34 2.93
CA ALA A 200 -13.14 -0.76 4.29
C ALA A 200 -12.03 -1.57 4.98
N VAL A 201 -11.39 -2.49 4.26
CA VAL A 201 -10.29 -3.32 4.78
C VAL A 201 -9.04 -2.47 5.03
N TRP A 202 -8.66 -1.60 4.09
CA TRP A 202 -7.56 -0.65 4.29
C TRP A 202 -7.81 0.28 5.47
N THR A 203 -9.02 0.85 5.57
CA THR A 203 -9.41 1.71 6.70
C THR A 203 -9.25 0.97 8.03
N ALA A 204 -9.72 -0.28 8.10
CA ALA A 204 -9.61 -1.11 9.30
C ALA A 204 -8.14 -1.38 9.66
N PHE A 205 -7.34 -1.85 8.70
CA PHE A 205 -5.91 -2.11 8.90
C PHE A 205 -5.17 -0.85 9.36
N THR A 206 -5.28 0.24 8.61
CA THR A 206 -4.58 1.50 8.88
C THR A 206 -4.97 2.08 10.23
N TYR A 207 -6.27 2.12 10.56
CA TYR A 207 -6.73 2.66 11.85
C TYR A 207 -6.20 1.82 13.02
N LEU A 208 -6.34 0.50 12.95
CA LEU A 208 -5.88 -0.39 14.01
C LEU A 208 -4.35 -0.31 14.15
N ALA A 209 -3.59 -0.25 13.05
CA ALA A 209 -2.14 -0.11 13.08
C ALA A 209 -1.71 1.23 13.68
N ALA A 210 -2.48 2.30 13.45
CA ALA A 210 -2.19 3.63 13.95
C ALA A 210 -2.65 3.86 15.41
N ASP A 211 -3.64 3.11 15.90
CA ASP A 211 -4.22 3.34 17.24
C ASP A 211 -3.83 2.28 18.29
N ILE A 212 -3.64 1.01 17.90
CA ILE A 212 -3.30 -0.06 18.85
C ILE A 212 -1.82 0.05 19.27
N PRO A 213 -1.50 -0.05 20.58
CA PRO A 213 -0.13 -0.01 21.10
C PRO A 213 0.70 -1.28 20.82
N TYR A 214 0.59 -1.86 19.63
CA TYR A 214 1.46 -2.95 19.18
C TYR A 214 2.70 -2.38 18.48
N ASP A 215 3.86 -3.01 18.68
CA ASP A 215 5.13 -2.60 18.06
C ASP A 215 5.62 -3.68 17.09
N PHE A 216 5.35 -3.48 15.80
CA PHE A 216 5.76 -4.41 14.74
C PHE A 216 7.28 -4.51 14.59
N ARG A 217 8.03 -3.51 15.09
CA ARG A 217 9.51 -3.45 15.00
C ARG A 217 10.20 -4.31 16.06
N ALA A 218 9.46 -4.76 17.08
CA ALA A 218 10.01 -5.58 18.16
C ALA A 218 10.47 -6.97 17.71
N THR A 219 9.92 -7.46 16.59
CA THR A 219 10.36 -8.72 15.96
C THR A 219 11.26 -8.40 14.79
N PRO A 220 12.47 -8.99 14.69
CA PRO A 220 13.33 -8.80 13.54
C PRO A 220 12.62 -9.20 12.24
N GLN A 221 12.63 -8.29 11.27
CA GLN A 221 12.11 -8.54 9.93
C GLN A 221 13.27 -9.09 9.09
N GLU A 222 13.12 -10.31 8.58
CA GLU A 222 14.07 -10.85 7.60
C GLU A 222 13.78 -10.18 6.26
N ARG A 223 14.82 -9.68 5.57
CA ARG A 223 14.63 -9.26 4.18
C ARG A 223 14.30 -10.48 3.34
N ALA A 224 13.28 -10.38 2.49
CA ALA A 224 13.23 -11.22 1.31
C ALA A 224 14.56 -10.99 0.55
N VAL A 225 15.34 -12.06 0.39
CA VAL A 225 16.46 -12.05 -0.53
C VAL A 225 15.83 -11.96 -1.90
N ALA A 226 15.85 -10.76 -2.51
CA ALA A 226 15.47 -10.62 -3.90
C ALA A 226 16.33 -11.61 -4.73
N PRO A 227 15.73 -12.45 -5.60
CA PRO A 227 16.49 -13.27 -6.53
C PRO A 227 17.31 -12.43 -7.51
#